data_AF-A0A525VS39-F1
#
_entry.id   AF-A0A525VS39-F1
#
_cell.length_a   1.000
_cell.length_b   1.000
_cell.length_c   1.000
_cell.angle_alpha   90.00
_cell.angle_beta   90.00
_cell.angle_gamma   90.00
#
_symmetry.space_group_name_H-M   'P 1'
#
loop_
_entity.id
_entity.type
_entity.pdbx_description
1 polymer ?
#
loop_
_entity_poly.entity_id
_entity_poly.type
_entity_poly.pdbx_seq_one_letter_code
_entity_poly.pdbx_strand_id
1 'polypeptide(L)'
;MRKTYLFALPLICLLLSSCGHITGGVAPSTEPLAPGSYRELGQVKGQDCVYYLLGFIPLSDGNETKDAVADAMAKAPGASALVKVSSDTYTQNYIVLSRACTQVYGVAVAPK
;
A
#
# COMPACT_ATOMS: atom_id res chain seq x y z
N MET A 1 -17.92 -20.02 -35.84
CA MET A 1 -16.54 -19.86 -35.34
C MET A 1 -16.23 -18.47 -34.77
N ARG A 2 -16.79 -17.36 -35.31
CA ARG A 2 -16.52 -15.98 -34.81
C ARG A 2 -17.11 -15.66 -33.41
N LYS A 3 -18.18 -16.33 -32.99
CA LYS A 3 -18.83 -16.10 -31.67
C LYS A 3 -18.08 -16.72 -30.48
N THR A 4 -17.26 -17.76 -30.70
CA THR A 4 -16.53 -18.43 -29.62
C THR A 4 -15.39 -17.57 -29.07
N TYR A 5 -14.75 -16.76 -29.92
CA TYR A 5 -13.68 -15.83 -29.52
C TYR A 5 -14.17 -14.66 -28.66
N LEU A 6 -15.44 -14.26 -28.82
CA LEU A 6 -16.04 -13.16 -28.05
C LEU A 6 -16.15 -13.49 -26.56
N PHE A 7 -16.30 -14.77 -26.20
CA PHE A 7 -16.32 -15.22 -24.80
C PHE A 7 -14.95 -15.70 -24.31
N ALA A 8 -14.08 -16.20 -25.21
CA ALA A 8 -12.75 -16.63 -24.85
C ALA A 8 -11.82 -15.46 -24.44
N LEU A 9 -11.91 -14.32 -25.12
CA LEU A 9 -11.06 -13.15 -24.83
C LEU A 9 -11.24 -12.60 -23.40
N PRO A 10 -12.47 -12.31 -22.90
CA PRO A 10 -12.63 -11.83 -21.52
C PRO A 10 -12.23 -12.88 -20.49
N LEU A 11 -12.42 -14.17 -20.77
CA LEU A 11 -11.99 -15.26 -19.90
C LEU A 11 -10.45 -15.30 -19.78
N ILE A 12 -9.73 -15.16 -20.90
CA ILE A 12 -8.28 -15.06 -20.90
C ILE A 12 -7.81 -13.81 -20.15
N CYS A 13 -8.49 -12.66 -20.32
CA CYS A 13 -8.16 -11.44 -19.60
C CYS A 13 -8.32 -11.58 -18.07
N LEU A 14 -9.34 -12.29 -17.61
CA LEU A 14 -9.54 -12.57 -16.19
C LEU A 14 -8.46 -13.51 -15.64
N LEU A 15 -8.08 -14.54 -16.39
CA LEU A 15 -7.03 -15.50 -16.01
C LEU A 15 -5.64 -14.85 -15.93
N LEU A 16 -5.40 -13.75 -16.65
CA LEU A 16 -4.14 -13.01 -16.64
C LEU A 16 -4.09 -11.91 -15.59
N SER A 17 -5.18 -11.70 -14.83
CA SER A 17 -5.19 -10.75 -13.72
C SER A 17 -4.73 -11.42 -12.43
N SER A 18 -3.87 -10.75 -11.66
CA SER A 18 -3.37 -11.26 -10.37
C SER A 18 -3.27 -10.13 -9.35
N CYS A 19 -3.50 -10.42 -8.08
CA CYS A 19 -3.11 -9.53 -7.00
C CYS A 19 -2.43 -10.33 -5.89
N GLY A 20 -1.55 -9.65 -5.13
CA GLY A 20 -0.78 -10.32 -4.10
C GLY A 20 -0.22 -9.33 -3.08
N HIS A 21 -0.03 -9.84 -1.87
CA HIS A 21 0.69 -9.16 -0.80
C HIS A 21 2.02 -9.86 -0.58
N ILE A 22 3.08 -9.09 -0.48
CA ILE A 22 4.39 -9.53 -0.01
C ILE A 22 4.63 -8.80 1.31
N THR A 23 4.90 -9.57 2.36
CA THR A 23 5.16 -9.00 3.69
C THR A 23 6.43 -8.17 3.67
N GLY A 24 6.38 -6.99 4.28
CA GLY A 24 7.51 -6.09 4.45
C GLY A 24 8.07 -6.14 5.86
N GLY A 25 8.39 -4.96 6.40
CA GLY A 25 9.00 -4.80 7.71
C GLY A 25 7.98 -4.56 8.81
N VAL A 26 8.37 -4.85 10.04
CA VAL A 26 7.64 -4.44 11.24
C VAL A 26 8.54 -3.58 12.13
N ALA A 27 7.97 -2.55 12.73
CA ALA A 27 8.69 -1.65 13.62
C ALA A 27 7.83 -1.27 14.83
N PRO A 28 8.43 -1.07 16.02
CA PRO A 28 7.69 -0.65 17.20
C PRO A 28 7.07 0.74 17.01
N SER A 29 7.79 1.65 16.36
CA SER A 29 7.34 3.01 16.06
C SER A 29 8.10 3.64 14.89
N THR A 30 7.52 4.68 14.27
CA THR A 30 8.19 5.49 13.24
C THR A 30 9.18 6.50 13.82
N GLU A 31 9.05 6.83 15.10
CA GLU A 31 9.93 7.75 15.83
C GLU A 31 10.28 7.18 17.22
N PRO A 32 11.39 7.57 17.85
CA PRO A 32 11.70 7.18 19.22
C PRO A 32 10.63 7.72 20.19
N LEU A 33 9.96 6.83 20.92
CA LEU A 33 8.94 7.19 21.90
C LEU A 33 9.32 6.65 23.27
N ALA A 34 9.16 7.48 24.31
CA ALA A 34 9.34 7.03 25.68
C ALA A 34 8.12 6.19 26.14
N PRO A 35 8.33 5.13 26.95
CA PRO A 35 7.23 4.35 27.48
C PRO A 35 6.20 5.23 28.21
N GLY A 36 4.94 5.12 27.79
CA GLY A 36 3.82 5.86 28.40
C GLY A 36 3.69 7.33 28.01
N SER A 37 4.56 7.89 27.13
CA SER A 37 4.55 9.31 26.75
C SER A 37 3.49 9.70 25.72
N TYR A 38 2.72 8.73 25.21
CA TYR A 38 1.78 8.95 24.11
C TYR A 38 0.41 8.33 24.39
N ARG A 39 -0.61 8.86 23.70
CA ARG A 39 -1.97 8.34 23.65
C ARG A 39 -2.28 7.84 22.23
N GLU A 40 -2.98 6.72 22.14
CA GLU A 40 -3.43 6.18 20.85
C GLU A 40 -4.60 7.00 20.30
N LEU A 41 -4.53 7.37 19.02
CA LEU A 41 -5.58 8.10 18.29
C LEU A 41 -6.45 7.16 17.45
N GLY A 42 -5.91 6.00 17.05
CA GLY A 42 -6.64 5.00 16.27
C GLY A 42 -5.74 4.32 15.23
N GLN A 43 -6.28 3.27 14.60
CA GLN A 43 -5.60 2.58 13.50
C GLN A 43 -5.62 3.44 12.24
N VAL A 44 -4.48 3.49 11.55
CA VAL A 44 -4.34 4.16 10.26
C VAL A 44 -3.68 3.23 9.26
N LYS A 45 -4.01 3.45 7.99
CA LYS A 45 -3.39 2.80 6.85
C LYS A 45 -2.98 3.86 5.85
N GLY A 46 -1.74 3.84 5.44
CA GLY A 46 -1.21 4.68 4.38
C GLY A 46 -0.73 3.83 3.20
N GLN A 47 -0.67 4.41 2.03
CA GLN A 47 -0.07 3.75 0.88
C GLN A 47 0.58 4.76 -0.07
N ASP A 48 1.59 4.29 -0.79
CA ASP A 48 2.17 4.99 -1.92
C ASP A 48 2.38 4.01 -3.07
N CYS A 49 1.92 4.39 -4.27
CA CYS A 49 1.75 3.48 -5.40
C CYS A 49 2.44 3.98 -6.66
N VAL A 50 3.18 3.09 -7.31
CA VAL A 50 3.65 3.24 -8.67
C VAL A 50 2.74 2.49 -9.64
N TYR A 51 2.42 3.12 -10.77
CA TYR A 51 1.70 2.49 -11.87
C TYR A 51 2.67 2.12 -12.99
N TYR A 52 2.48 0.94 -13.58
CA TYR A 52 3.27 0.51 -14.75
C TYR A 52 2.38 0.20 -15.95
N LEU A 53 2.79 0.68 -17.11
CA LEU A 53 2.30 0.25 -18.41
C LEU A 53 3.03 -1.03 -18.85
N LEU A 54 2.25 -2.01 -19.30
CA LEU A 54 2.71 -3.34 -19.72
C LEU A 54 3.55 -4.09 -18.65
N GLY A 55 3.44 -3.71 -17.37
CA GLY A 55 4.12 -4.36 -16.26
C GLY A 55 5.54 -3.87 -15.96
N PHE A 56 6.10 -2.93 -16.74
CA PHE A 56 7.50 -2.50 -16.53
C PHE A 56 7.80 -1.04 -16.87
N ILE A 57 6.95 -0.32 -17.60
CA ILE A 57 7.17 1.11 -17.89
C ILE A 57 6.52 1.94 -16.79
N PRO A 58 7.28 2.59 -15.89
CA PRO A 58 6.70 3.39 -14.81
C PRO A 58 6.00 4.63 -15.38
N LEU A 59 4.75 4.84 -14.98
CA LEU A 59 3.91 5.98 -15.35
C LEU A 59 3.84 7.05 -14.26
N SER A 60 4.21 6.68 -13.03
CA SER A 60 4.24 7.58 -11.88
C SER A 60 5.48 7.31 -11.05
N ASP A 61 5.82 8.26 -10.19
CA ASP A 61 6.67 8.00 -9.04
C ASP A 61 5.85 7.33 -7.94
N GLY A 62 6.52 6.66 -7.01
CA GLY A 62 5.91 6.08 -5.82
C GLY A 62 6.50 4.71 -5.44
N ASN A 63 5.77 3.99 -4.60
CA ASN A 63 6.21 2.74 -3.92
C ASN A 63 7.21 2.98 -2.78
N GLU A 64 7.22 4.18 -2.20
CA GLU A 64 8.15 4.60 -1.17
C GLU A 64 7.54 4.48 0.24
N THR A 65 8.29 3.88 1.17
CA THR A 65 7.79 3.70 2.56
C THR A 65 7.58 5.03 3.26
N LYS A 66 8.44 6.03 3.01
CA LYS A 66 8.32 7.37 3.60
C LYS A 66 7.00 8.06 3.23
N ASP A 67 6.57 7.90 1.97
CA ASP A 67 5.37 8.56 1.47
C ASP A 67 4.12 7.79 1.91
N ALA A 68 4.20 6.46 1.99
CA ALA A 68 3.16 5.64 2.60
C ALA A 68 2.96 5.96 4.10
N VAL A 69 4.03 6.20 4.86
CA VAL A 69 3.94 6.68 6.26
C VAL A 69 3.28 8.06 6.30
N ALA A 70 3.70 8.99 5.42
CA ALA A 70 3.13 10.33 5.36
C ALA A 70 1.61 10.30 5.04
N ASP A 71 1.19 9.46 4.08
CA ASP A 71 -0.23 9.25 3.76
C ASP A 71 -1.01 8.66 4.95
N ALA A 72 -0.42 7.76 5.73
CA ALA A 72 -1.04 7.25 6.96
C ALA A 72 -1.19 8.35 8.02
N MET A 73 -0.16 9.15 8.23
CA MET A 73 -0.14 10.25 9.19
C MET A 73 -1.15 11.35 8.84
N ALA A 74 -1.31 11.66 7.55
CA ALA A 74 -2.29 12.63 7.06
C ALA A 74 -3.74 12.27 7.42
N LYS A 75 -4.02 10.98 7.67
CA LYS A 75 -5.36 10.49 8.06
C LYS A 75 -5.66 10.63 9.55
N ALA A 76 -4.67 10.98 10.37
CA ALA A 76 -4.83 11.22 11.80
C ALA A 76 -4.28 12.60 12.19
N PRO A 77 -5.07 13.67 12.03
CA PRO A 77 -4.67 15.01 12.44
C PRO A 77 -4.25 15.06 13.92
N GLY A 78 -3.09 15.66 14.18
CA GLY A 78 -2.50 15.75 15.52
C GLY A 78 -1.72 14.50 15.95
N ALA A 79 -1.59 13.49 15.09
CA ALA A 79 -0.62 12.42 15.29
C ALA A 79 0.81 12.94 15.12
N SER A 80 1.70 12.43 15.96
CA SER A 80 3.15 12.69 15.92
C SER A 80 3.94 11.50 15.38
N ALA A 81 3.44 10.28 15.60
CA ALA A 81 4.09 9.06 15.14
C ALA A 81 3.07 7.94 14.91
N LEU A 82 3.53 6.84 14.30
CA LEU A 82 2.84 5.57 14.29
C LEU A 82 3.54 4.61 15.26
N VAL A 83 2.77 3.75 15.91
CA VAL A 83 3.25 2.59 16.66
C VAL A 83 2.65 1.29 16.12
N LYS A 84 3.23 0.15 16.48
CA LYS A 84 2.80 -1.18 15.99
C LYS A 84 2.76 -1.20 14.45
N VAL A 85 3.85 -0.74 13.86
CA VAL A 85 3.94 -0.48 12.42
C VAL A 85 4.22 -1.79 11.70
N SER A 86 3.47 -2.05 10.63
CA SER A 86 3.78 -3.09 9.65
C SER A 86 3.70 -2.51 8.24
N SER A 87 4.55 -3.00 7.35
CA SER A 87 4.49 -2.67 5.93
C SER A 87 4.33 -3.92 5.09
N ASP A 88 3.60 -3.78 3.99
CA ASP A 88 3.46 -4.81 2.95
C ASP A 88 3.58 -4.15 1.58
N THR A 89 4.11 -4.88 0.61
CA THR A 89 3.97 -4.52 -0.80
C THR A 89 2.71 -5.19 -1.36
N TYR A 90 1.82 -4.40 -1.93
CA TYR A 90 0.62 -4.89 -2.63
C TYR A 90 0.75 -4.67 -4.12
N THR A 91 0.58 -5.74 -4.89
CA THR A 91 0.62 -5.69 -6.35
C THR A 91 -0.73 -6.04 -6.94
N GLN A 92 -1.10 -5.37 -8.02
CA GLN A 92 -2.19 -5.75 -8.89
C GLN A 92 -1.70 -5.69 -10.33
N ASN A 93 -1.83 -6.80 -11.04
CA ASN A 93 -1.41 -6.93 -12.41
C ASN A 93 -2.63 -7.15 -13.29
N TYR A 94 -2.76 -6.32 -14.32
CA TYR A 94 -3.62 -6.52 -15.46
C TYR A 94 -2.76 -6.49 -16.73
N ILE A 95 -3.30 -6.96 -17.86
CA ILE A 95 -2.55 -7.10 -19.12
C ILE A 95 -1.86 -5.78 -19.54
N VAL A 96 -2.55 -4.66 -19.40
CA VAL A 96 -2.07 -3.35 -19.87
C VAL A 96 -1.55 -2.49 -18.74
N LEU A 97 -2.21 -2.51 -17.59
CA LEU A 97 -1.90 -1.66 -16.45
C LEU A 97 -1.61 -2.54 -15.25
N SER A 98 -0.56 -2.22 -14.51
CA SER A 98 -0.30 -2.82 -13.21
C SER A 98 0.00 -1.72 -12.21
N ARG A 99 -0.15 -2.02 -10.92
CA ARG A 99 0.27 -1.14 -9.84
C ARG A 99 0.98 -1.93 -8.76
N ALA A 100 2.02 -1.34 -8.20
CA ALA A 100 2.68 -1.81 -7.00
C ALA A 100 2.57 -0.70 -5.95
N CYS A 101 2.18 -1.06 -4.73
CA CYS A 101 1.99 -0.12 -3.65
C CYS A 101 2.75 -0.58 -2.41
N THR A 102 3.53 0.30 -1.81
CA THR A 102 3.97 0.14 -0.44
C THR A 102 2.82 0.56 0.46
N GLN A 103 2.32 -0.34 1.30
CA GLN A 103 1.26 -0.09 2.27
C GLN A 103 1.84 -0.12 3.67
N VAL A 104 1.50 0.86 4.48
CA VAL A 104 1.90 0.96 5.88
C VAL A 104 0.66 0.94 6.74
N TYR A 105 0.69 0.11 7.77
CA TYR A 105 -0.35 -0.03 8.78
C TYR A 105 0.25 0.31 10.13
N GLY A 106 -0.54 0.94 11.00
CA GLY A 106 -0.10 1.23 12.36
C GLY A 106 -1.20 1.88 13.18
N VAL A 107 -0.86 2.21 14.42
CA VAL A 107 -1.70 3.00 15.31
C VAL A 107 -1.11 4.40 15.40
N ALA A 108 -1.88 5.42 15.00
CA ALA A 108 -1.47 6.80 15.13
C ALA A 108 -1.45 7.21 16.61
N VAL A 109 -0.42 7.93 17.03
CA VAL A 109 -0.24 8.36 18.41
C VAL A 109 0.09 9.85 18.51
N ALA A 110 -0.40 10.49 19.56
CA ALA A 110 -0.07 11.87 19.93
C ALA A 110 0.62 11.89 21.30
N PRO A 111 1.39 12.94 21.62
CA PRO A 111 1.86 13.17 22.98
C PRO A 111 0.69 13.24 23.97
N LYS A 112 0.92 12.76 25.18
CA LYS A 112 -0.01 12.95 26.30
C LYS A 112 0.05 14.37 26.84
#